data_AF-A0A1F4C7D8-F1
#
_entry.id   AF-A0A1F4C7D8-F1
#
_cell.length_a   1.000
_cell.length_b   1.000
_cell.length_c   1.000
_cell.angle_alpha   90.00
_cell.angle_beta   90.00
_cell.angle_gamma   90.00
#
_symmetry.space_group_name_H-M   'P 1'
#
loop_
_entity.id
_entity.type
_entity.pdbx_description
1 polymer ?
#
loop_
_entity_poly.entity_id
_entity_poly.type
_entity_poly.pdbx_seq_one_letter_code
_entity_poly.pdbx_strand_id
1 'polypeptide(L)'
;MATRNKKAKPYWERGYDTHGYWQDKKKIGWVALDGKGTNGIYRWQAGSRAGEAKTLGEAKRAVEETVLSLATQLSLFGDTAGD
;
A
#
# COMPACT_ATOMS: atom_id res chain seq x y z
N MET A 1 -27.32 -11.85 11.06
CA MET A 1 -26.09 -11.68 11.86
C MET A 1 -25.06 -11.01 10.97
N ALA A 2 -24.90 -9.68 11.05
CA ALA A 2 -23.92 -8.98 10.23
C ALA A 2 -22.51 -9.32 10.74
N THR A 3 -21.80 -10.20 10.04
CA THR A 3 -20.40 -10.48 10.34
C THR A 3 -19.62 -9.21 10.07
N ARG A 4 -19.23 -8.51 11.14
CA ARG A 4 -18.34 -7.36 11.09
C ARG A 4 -17.07 -7.82 10.37
N ASN A 5 -16.97 -7.50 9.09
CA ASN A 5 -15.83 -7.86 8.28
C ASN A 5 -14.65 -7.08 8.86
N LYS A 6 -13.89 -7.72 9.78
CA LYS A 6 -12.71 -7.13 10.39
C LYS A 6 -11.74 -6.90 9.25
N LYS A 7 -11.67 -5.66 8.72
CA LYS A 7 -10.71 -5.27 7.69
C LYS A 7 -9.35 -5.75 8.20
N ALA A 8 -8.74 -6.71 7.51
CA ALA A 8 -7.49 -7.30 7.95
C ALA A 8 -6.46 -6.19 8.11
N LYS A 9 -5.68 -6.24 9.18
CA LYS A 9 -4.62 -5.26 9.39
C LYS A 9 -3.64 -5.40 8.23
N PRO A 10 -3.31 -4.31 7.52
CA PRO A 10 -2.34 -4.39 6.47
C PRO A 10 -0.95 -4.71 7.07
N TYR A 11 -0.18 -5.54 6.39
CA TYR A 11 1.12 -6.00 6.85
C TYR A 11 2.17 -5.91 5.74
N TRP A 12 3.41 -5.70 6.17
CA TRP A 12 4.57 -5.69 5.29
C TRP A 12 5.15 -7.10 5.19
N GLU A 13 5.14 -7.65 4.00
CA GLU A 13 5.87 -8.84 3.62
C GLU A 13 7.27 -8.43 3.15
N ARG A 14 8.30 -9.00 3.76
CA ARG A 14 9.70 -8.74 3.40
C ARG A 14 10.15 -9.77 2.37
N GLY A 15 10.46 -9.33 1.16
CA GLY A 15 11.27 -10.09 0.21
C GLY A 15 12.73 -9.65 0.24
N TYR A 16 13.56 -10.25 -0.61
CA TYR A 16 15.01 -9.98 -0.67
C TYR A 16 15.32 -8.53 -1.08
N ASP A 17 14.75 -8.06 -2.20
CA ASP A 17 14.94 -6.68 -2.72
C ASP A 17 13.64 -5.89 -2.83
N THR A 18 12.51 -6.57 -2.61
CA THR A 18 11.16 -6.01 -2.72
C THR A 18 10.34 -6.36 -1.49
N HIS A 19 9.61 -5.39 -0.98
CA HIS A 19 8.69 -5.51 0.14
C HIS A 19 7.26 -5.37 -0.37
N GLY A 20 6.42 -6.37 -0.14
CA GLY A 20 4.99 -6.31 -0.48
C GLY A 20 4.20 -5.74 0.69
N TYR A 21 3.25 -4.85 0.43
CA TYR A 21 2.26 -4.42 1.40
C TYR A 21 0.93 -5.10 1.07
N TRP A 22 0.49 -5.95 1.99
CA TRP A 22 -0.67 -6.82 1.81
C TRP A 22 -1.76 -6.46 2.81
N GLN A 23 -3.01 -6.57 2.38
CA GLN A 23 -4.17 -6.49 3.24
C GLN A 23 -5.07 -7.69 2.93
N ASP A 24 -5.22 -8.58 3.92
CA ASP A 24 -5.92 -9.85 3.79
C ASP A 24 -5.30 -10.74 2.69
N LYS A 25 -5.90 -10.77 1.49
CA LYS A 25 -5.41 -11.49 0.30
C LYS A 25 -5.07 -10.56 -0.86
N LYS A 26 -5.17 -9.24 -0.67
CA LYS A 26 -4.96 -8.25 -1.71
C LYS A 26 -3.63 -7.54 -1.50
N LYS A 27 -2.80 -7.53 -2.54
CA LYS A 27 -1.62 -6.67 -2.59
C LYS A 27 -2.08 -5.23 -2.80
N ILE A 28 -1.86 -4.40 -1.78
CA ILE A 28 -2.30 -3.00 -1.76
C ILE A 28 -1.14 -2.03 -2.02
N GLY A 29 0.11 -2.50 -1.88
CA GLY A 29 1.29 -1.79 -2.35
C GLY A 29 2.53 -2.65 -2.38
N TRP A 30 3.64 -2.06 -2.81
CA TRP A 30 4.97 -2.64 -2.74
C TRP A 30 6.05 -1.56 -2.80
N VAL A 31 7.23 -1.90 -2.30
CA VAL A 31 8.44 -1.08 -2.35
C VAL A 31 9.58 -1.97 -2.83
N ALA A 32 10.25 -1.61 -3.92
CA ALA A 32 11.47 -2.27 -4.38
C ALA A 32 12.63 -1.29 -4.35
N LEU A 33 13.81 -1.78 -4.00
CA LEU A 33 15.04 -1.06 -4.27
C LEU A 33 15.36 -1.20 -5.76
N ASP A 34 15.46 -0.10 -6.48
CA ASP A 34 15.90 -0.13 -7.87
C ASP A 34 17.41 -0.39 -7.88
N GLY A 35 17.79 -1.54 -8.43
CA GLY A 35 19.13 -2.12 -8.29
C GLY A 35 20.27 -1.32 -8.94
N LYS A 36 21.49 -1.86 -8.82
CA LYS A 36 22.81 -1.34 -9.26
C LYS A 36 22.74 -0.46 -10.53
N GLY A 37 22.55 0.84 -10.34
CA GLY A 37 22.42 1.82 -11.41
C GLY A 37 21.69 3.09 -10.97
N THR A 38 20.78 2.94 -10.01
CA THR A 38 19.81 4.00 -9.69
C THR A 38 20.07 4.60 -8.32
N ASN A 39 21.27 5.09 -8.02
CA ASN A 39 21.63 5.88 -6.82
C ASN A 39 21.07 5.44 -5.43
N GLY A 40 20.58 4.20 -5.27
CA GLY A 40 19.85 3.77 -4.08
C GLY A 40 18.39 4.28 -3.98
N ILE A 41 17.72 4.53 -5.10
CA ILE A 41 16.32 4.97 -5.13
C ILE A 41 15.38 3.79 -4.92
N TYR A 42 14.45 3.95 -3.98
CA TYR A 42 13.38 3.03 -3.67
C TYR A 42 12.14 3.41 -4.48
N ARG A 43 11.68 2.49 -5.33
CA ARG A 43 10.45 2.66 -6.09
C ARG A 43 9.31 2.02 -5.33
N TRP A 44 8.19 2.69 -5.29
CA TRP A 44 7.03 2.22 -4.56
C TRP A 44 5.77 2.43 -5.37
N GLN A 45 4.78 1.58 -5.12
CA GLN A 45 3.48 1.67 -5.76
C GLN A 45 2.41 1.21 -4.79
N ALA A 46 1.28 1.91 -4.79
CA ALA A 46 0.12 1.63 -3.95
C ALA A 46 -1.16 1.96 -4.72
N GLY A 47 -1.99 0.95 -4.97
CA GLY A 47 -3.16 1.08 -5.83
C GLY A 47 -2.79 1.65 -7.21
N SER A 48 -3.40 2.78 -7.59
CA SER A 48 -3.13 3.48 -8.85
C SER A 48 -2.02 4.53 -8.77
N ARG A 49 -1.37 4.73 -7.61
CA ARG A 49 -0.26 5.68 -7.47
C ARG A 49 1.07 4.95 -7.39
N ALA A 50 2.09 5.53 -7.99
CA ALA A 50 3.47 5.08 -7.87
C ALA A 50 4.39 6.28 -7.68
N GLY A 51 5.55 6.04 -7.09
CA GLY A 51 6.54 7.07 -6.83
C GLY A 51 7.90 6.48 -6.52
N GLU A 52 8.84 7.39 -6.29
CA GLU A 52 10.24 7.08 -6.07
C GLU A 52 10.68 7.85 -4.83
N ALA A 53 11.45 7.22 -3.96
CA ALA A 53 11.94 7.80 -2.73
C ALA A 53 13.42 7.49 -2.55
N LYS A 54 14.14 8.36 -1.86
CA LYS A 54 15.58 8.17 -1.63
C LYS A 54 15.87 7.18 -0.50
N THR A 55 14.88 6.88 0.32
CA THR A 55 15.03 5.97 1.47
C THR A 55 13.86 4.99 1.56
N LEU A 56 14.14 3.80 2.13
CA LEU A 56 13.13 2.77 2.38
C LEU A 56 12.01 3.28 3.29
N GLY A 57 12.35 4.11 4.28
CA GLY A 57 11.40 4.67 5.24
C GLY A 57 10.40 5.60 4.57
N GLU A 58 10.86 6.51 3.71
CA GLU A 58 10.00 7.39 2.92
C GLU A 58 9.12 6.60 1.95
N ALA A 59 9.69 5.62 1.25
CA ALA A 59 8.92 4.76 0.34
C ALA A 59 7.79 4.02 1.05
N LYS A 60 8.06 3.46 2.24
CA LYS A 60 7.03 2.78 3.05
C LYS A 60 5.94 3.75 3.51
N ARG A 61 6.33 4.91 4.05
CA ARG A 61 5.36 5.94 4.47
C ARG A 61 4.46 6.38 3.33
N ALA A 62 5.02 6.64 2.15
CA ALA A 62 4.25 7.07 1.00
C ALA A 62 3.24 6.00 0.51
N VAL A 63 3.61 4.72 0.59
CA VAL A 63 2.67 3.60 0.38
C VAL A 63 1.56 3.61 1.42
N GLU A 64 1.89 3.73 2.70
CA GLU A 64 0.91 3.76 3.80
C GLU A 64 -0.06 4.93 3.68
N GLU A 65 0.43 6.14 3.40
CA GLU A 65 -0.39 7.34 3.20
C GLU A 65 -1.30 7.23 1.98
N THR A 66 -0.78 6.66 0.89
CA THR A 66 -1.58 6.40 -0.31
C THR A 66 -2.66 5.38 -0.04
N VAL A 67 -2.34 4.27 0.62
CA VAL A 67 -3.31 3.24 1.01
C VAL A 67 -4.38 3.84 1.91
N LEU A 68 -4.00 4.64 2.90
CA LEU A 68 -4.93 5.32 3.79
C LEU A 68 -5.86 6.24 3.00
N SER A 69 -5.30 7.06 2.10
CA SER A 69 -6.07 7.95 1.23
C SER A 69 -7.05 7.18 0.33
N LEU A 70 -6.61 6.07 -0.27
CA LEU A 70 -7.44 5.20 -1.10
C LEU A 70 -8.53 4.50 -0.29
N ALA A 71 -8.21 4.07 0.95
CA ALA A 71 -9.17 3.44 1.84
C ALA A 71 -10.24 4.44 2.32
N THR A 72 -9.85 5.68 2.61
CA THR A 72 -10.78 6.78 2.91
C THR A 72 -11.67 7.08 1.71
N GLN A 73 -11.09 7.14 0.50
CA GLN A 73 -11.86 7.34 -0.73
C GLN A 73 -12.89 6.23 -0.93
N LEU A 74 -12.50 4.95 -0.80
CA LEU A 74 -13.44 3.84 -0.95
C LEU A 74 -14.52 3.83 0.15
N SER A 75 -14.18 4.25 1.37
CA SER A 75 -15.15 4.38 2.46
C SER A 75 -16.15 5.50 2.20
N LEU A 76 -15.74 6.57 1.52
CA LEU A 76 -16.61 7.70 1.19
C LEU A 76 -17.70 7.32 0.18
N PHE A 77 -17.42 6.37 -0.72
CA PHE A 77 -18.39 5.85 -1.70
C PHE A 77 -19.14 4.60 -1.22
N GLY A 78 -18.84 4.09 -0.02
CA GLY A 78 -19.45 2.87 0.54
C GLY A 78 -20.77 3.10 1.28
N ASP A 79 -21.23 4.35 1.38
CA ASP A 79 -22.45 4.77 2.08
C ASP A 79 -23.46 5.37 1.09
N THR A 80 -23.77 4.64 0.00
CA THR A 80 -24.90 4.96 -0.89
C THR A 80 -25.43 3.68 -1.54
N ALA A 81 -25.90 2.76 -0.71
CA ALA A 81 -26.88 1.73 -1.06
C ALA A 81 -27.73 1.57 0.21
N GLY A 82 -28.77 2.35 0.47
CA GLY A 82 -29.78 2.84 -0.46
C GLY A 82 -30.91 1.81 -0.52
N ASP A 83 -31.68 1.76 0.58
CA ASP A 83 -33.02 1.17 0.80
C ASP A 83 -33.26 -0.30 0.37
#